data_AF-A0A9D5S7S6-F1
#
_entry.id   AF-A0A9D5S7S6-F1
#
_cell.length_a   1.000
_cell.length_b   1.000
_cell.length_c   1.000
_cell.angle_alpha   90.00
_cell.angle_beta   90.00
_cell.angle_gamma   90.00
#
_symmetry.space_group_name_H-M   'P 1'
#
loop_
_entity.id
_entity.type
_entity.pdbx_description
1 polymer ?
#
loop_
_entity_poly.entity_id
_entity_poly.type
_entity_poly.pdbx_seq_one_letter_code
_entity_poly.pdbx_strand_id
1 'polypeptide(L)'
;MDVNSKINWSPGMEITAKTLIGLEEKLDFQRRVAIRAALGNTRMGMVPGSILSCNGSFFKNTFEIEHLQCKALLPSGRVVDADEQAIVPIPMLFGDRYYLTIGVGDGLVEFEKEGVAYTRPIYEYGLKTQEEVETEDVMPMMRFSVKDGVFSIDTDYIAPCLSLNSEPRFEEYIDRYVIQMSLITSHENLENGDGKRALLHYLFILKSFGLKNSVHDFLKMLQEIAQAIDYYIITPNMEQPVEILEPSQIDVQLWLNWFGNYLIGAVSVLDKVVLEDKTIDYDALLRQAKAELYAQLHEELIVKLLAETKEELLKMVKEELENSLDMQTQKLTDYINNTMKPDLLMQIQTELKHSLNLLEDELSEKIYERLYEQLFEHLFNALYVPEPESEKFIPLI
;
A
#
# COMPACT_ATOMS: atom_id res chain seq x y z
N MET A 1 -45.90 -35.56 -19.53
CA MET A 1 -47.24 -35.01 -19.84
C MET A 1 -47.06 -33.86 -20.83
N ASP A 2 -47.97 -33.65 -21.79
CA ASP A 2 -47.93 -32.41 -22.59
C ASP A 2 -48.49 -31.24 -21.77
N VAL A 3 -47.63 -30.28 -21.48
CA VAL A 3 -47.93 -29.08 -20.68
C VAL A 3 -48.96 -28.17 -21.36
N ASN A 4 -49.14 -28.28 -22.68
CA ASN A 4 -50.03 -27.42 -23.47
C ASN A 4 -51.42 -28.02 -23.72
N SER A 5 -51.58 -29.34 -23.65
CA SER A 5 -52.85 -30.05 -23.79
C SER A 5 -53.96 -29.44 -22.91
N LYS A 6 -55.21 -29.40 -23.41
CA LYS A 6 -56.36 -28.84 -22.68
C LYS A 6 -57.57 -29.73 -22.86
N ILE A 7 -58.42 -29.79 -21.83
CA ILE A 7 -59.74 -30.42 -21.93
C ILE A 7 -60.55 -29.62 -22.97
N ASN A 8 -61.02 -30.32 -23.99
CA ASN A 8 -61.81 -29.74 -25.06
C ASN A 8 -63.29 -29.66 -24.65
N TRP A 9 -63.61 -28.68 -23.80
CA TRP A 9 -64.97 -28.44 -23.30
C TRP A 9 -65.94 -28.18 -24.45
N SER A 10 -67.04 -28.92 -24.49
CA SER A 10 -68.09 -28.78 -25.50
C SER A 10 -69.49 -28.74 -24.86
N PRO A 11 -70.48 -28.04 -25.46
CA PRO A 11 -71.85 -28.01 -24.95
C PRO A 11 -72.45 -29.42 -24.86
N GLY A 12 -73.01 -29.77 -23.71
CA GLY A 12 -73.57 -31.10 -23.46
C GLY A 12 -72.55 -32.20 -23.11
N MET A 13 -71.27 -31.86 -22.94
CA MET A 13 -70.26 -32.80 -22.43
C MET A 13 -70.59 -33.28 -21.01
N GLU A 14 -70.50 -34.58 -20.78
CA GLU A 14 -70.64 -35.18 -19.45
C GLU A 14 -69.43 -34.83 -18.56
N ILE A 15 -69.71 -34.30 -17.36
CA ILE A 15 -68.67 -34.02 -16.35
C ILE A 15 -68.47 -35.28 -15.51
N THR A 16 -67.33 -35.95 -15.69
CA THR A 16 -66.95 -37.15 -14.92
C THR A 16 -65.81 -36.83 -13.95
N ALA A 17 -65.65 -37.64 -12.89
CA ALA A 17 -64.53 -37.49 -11.95
C ALA A 17 -63.16 -37.48 -12.66
N LYS A 18 -62.97 -38.31 -13.70
CA LYS A 18 -61.76 -38.32 -14.54
C LYS A 18 -61.49 -36.99 -15.25
N THR A 19 -62.54 -36.24 -15.60
CA THR A 19 -62.44 -34.92 -16.23
C THR A 19 -61.93 -33.88 -15.25
N LEU A 20 -62.31 -33.99 -13.97
CA LEU A 20 -61.86 -33.08 -12.90
C LEU A 20 -60.45 -33.44 -12.43
N ILE A 21 -60.16 -34.72 -12.18
CA ILE A 21 -58.82 -35.20 -11.80
C ILE A 21 -57.78 -34.82 -12.86
N GLY A 22 -58.04 -35.09 -14.15
CA GLY A 22 -57.14 -34.72 -15.24
C GLY A 22 -57.01 -33.21 -15.49
N LEU A 23 -57.93 -32.39 -14.97
CA LEU A 23 -57.77 -30.93 -14.92
C LEU A 23 -56.84 -30.53 -13.77
N GLU A 24 -57.05 -31.10 -12.59
CA GLU A 24 -56.31 -30.81 -11.37
C GLU A 24 -54.85 -31.25 -11.45
N GLU A 25 -54.58 -32.51 -11.83
CA GLU A 25 -53.23 -33.04 -12.10
C GLU A 25 -52.43 -32.11 -13.02
N LYS A 26 -53.10 -31.56 -14.05
CA LYS A 26 -52.47 -30.72 -15.05
C LYS A 26 -52.26 -29.28 -14.57
N LEU A 27 -53.21 -28.71 -13.81
CA LEU A 27 -53.04 -27.39 -13.20
C LEU A 27 -51.95 -27.42 -12.12
N ASP A 28 -51.89 -28.48 -11.33
CA ASP A 28 -50.81 -28.73 -10.37
C ASP A 28 -49.45 -28.91 -11.08
N PHE A 29 -49.36 -29.76 -12.11
CA PHE A 29 -48.13 -29.90 -12.89
C PHE A 29 -47.65 -28.56 -13.49
N GLN A 30 -48.57 -27.76 -14.03
CA GLN A 30 -48.26 -26.41 -14.51
C GLN A 30 -47.77 -25.47 -13.40
N ARG A 31 -48.38 -25.53 -12.21
CA ARG A 31 -47.93 -24.76 -11.03
C ARG A 31 -46.53 -25.20 -10.59
N ARG A 32 -46.27 -26.50 -10.47
CA ARG A 32 -44.94 -27.05 -10.11
C ARG A 32 -43.86 -26.58 -11.08
N VAL A 33 -44.09 -26.67 -12.39
CA VAL A 33 -43.15 -26.18 -13.41
C VAL A 33 -42.95 -24.67 -13.32
N ALA A 34 -44.02 -23.88 -13.09
CA ALA A 34 -43.90 -22.43 -12.95
C ALA A 34 -43.11 -22.02 -11.68
N ILE A 35 -43.35 -22.69 -10.54
CA ILE A 35 -42.62 -22.47 -9.29
C ILE A 35 -41.14 -22.84 -9.46
N ARG A 36 -40.84 -23.97 -10.12
CA ARG A 36 -39.46 -24.41 -10.42
C ARG A 36 -38.75 -23.48 -11.40
N ALA A 37 -39.46 -22.90 -12.36
CA ALA A 37 -38.88 -21.88 -13.26
C ALA A 37 -38.61 -20.55 -12.53
N ALA A 38 -39.44 -20.16 -11.56
CA ALA A 38 -39.31 -18.89 -10.83
C ALA A 38 -38.32 -18.94 -9.66
N LEU A 39 -38.26 -20.06 -8.92
CA LEU A 39 -37.36 -20.26 -7.78
C LEU A 39 -36.09 -21.04 -8.13
N GLY A 40 -36.01 -21.63 -9.33
CA GLY A 40 -34.97 -22.59 -9.69
C GLY A 40 -35.31 -24.03 -9.30
N ASN A 41 -34.55 -24.97 -9.89
CA ASN A 41 -34.65 -26.39 -9.58
C ASN A 41 -34.27 -26.68 -8.13
N THR A 42 -34.84 -27.76 -7.58
CA THR A 42 -34.62 -28.36 -6.25
C THR A 42 -34.74 -27.48 -4.99
N ARG A 43 -34.72 -26.13 -5.07
CA ARG A 43 -34.89 -25.24 -3.89
C ARG A 43 -36.15 -25.59 -3.10
N MET A 44 -36.01 -25.84 -1.80
CA MET A 44 -37.08 -26.27 -0.90
C MET A 44 -37.15 -25.42 0.36
N GLY A 45 -38.18 -25.62 1.18
CA GLY A 45 -38.29 -25.05 2.52
C GLY A 45 -39.61 -24.35 2.83
N MET A 46 -39.71 -23.82 4.05
CA MET A 46 -40.86 -23.08 4.56
C MET A 46 -41.31 -21.95 3.62
N VAL A 47 -42.62 -21.85 3.42
CA VAL A 47 -43.27 -20.80 2.62
C VAL A 47 -43.18 -19.45 3.37
N PRO A 48 -42.86 -18.32 2.71
CA PRO A 48 -42.73 -17.04 3.41
C PRO A 48 -44.01 -16.64 4.15
N GLY A 49 -43.86 -16.27 5.43
CA GLY A 49 -45.00 -15.93 6.30
C GLY A 49 -45.76 -17.13 6.89
N SER A 50 -45.29 -18.36 6.68
CA SER A 50 -45.73 -19.53 7.45
C SER A 50 -44.92 -19.70 8.74
N ILE A 51 -45.46 -20.49 9.67
CA ILE A 51 -44.82 -20.91 10.91
C ILE A 51 -44.36 -22.37 10.76
N LEU A 52 -43.18 -22.69 11.29
CA LEU A 52 -42.79 -24.06 11.60
C LEU A 52 -42.89 -24.25 13.12
N SER A 53 -43.72 -25.19 13.55
CA SER A 53 -43.79 -25.64 14.95
C SER A 53 -43.77 -27.16 14.94
N CYS A 54 -42.79 -27.79 15.57
CA CYS A 54 -42.69 -29.24 15.61
C CYS A 54 -42.20 -29.67 16.99
N ASN A 55 -43.15 -30.04 17.86
CA ASN A 55 -42.87 -30.51 19.21
C ASN A 55 -43.08 -32.02 19.29
N GLY A 56 -42.14 -32.74 19.87
CA GLY A 56 -42.21 -34.18 20.03
C GLY A 56 -41.13 -34.74 20.95
N SER A 57 -41.29 -36.00 21.34
CA SER A 57 -40.40 -36.68 22.28
C SER A 57 -40.02 -38.10 21.83
N PHE A 58 -38.90 -38.60 22.34
CA PHE A 58 -38.42 -39.96 22.04
C PHE A 58 -39.06 -40.97 22.99
N PHE A 59 -39.85 -41.90 22.45
CA PHE A 59 -40.48 -42.98 23.19
C PHE A 59 -40.05 -44.34 22.61
N LYS A 60 -39.19 -45.05 23.34
CA LYS A 60 -38.63 -46.37 22.94
C LYS A 60 -37.92 -46.32 21.57
N ASN A 61 -38.62 -46.72 20.50
CA ASN A 61 -38.11 -46.85 19.14
C ASN A 61 -38.87 -45.91 18.17
N THR A 62 -39.60 -44.92 18.69
CA THR A 62 -40.36 -43.93 17.93
C THR A 62 -40.07 -42.50 18.42
N PHE A 63 -40.12 -41.54 17.51
CA PHE A 63 -40.29 -40.12 17.83
C PHE A 63 -41.77 -39.78 17.68
N GLU A 64 -42.40 -39.34 18.76
CA GLU A 64 -43.84 -39.04 18.81
C GLU A 64 -44.02 -37.52 18.73
N ILE A 65 -44.68 -37.04 17.67
CA ILE A 65 -44.90 -35.62 17.41
C ILE A 65 -46.26 -35.22 18.02
N GLU A 66 -46.20 -34.48 19.12
CA GLU A 66 -47.35 -34.02 19.90
C GLU A 66 -48.13 -32.91 19.17
N HIS A 67 -47.43 -32.09 18.38
CA HIS A 67 -48.03 -31.12 17.46
C HIS A 67 -47.02 -30.73 16.38
N LEU A 68 -47.42 -30.90 15.12
CA LEU A 68 -46.77 -30.32 13.95
C LEU A 68 -47.67 -29.25 13.33
N GLN A 69 -47.10 -28.09 13.04
CA GLN A 69 -47.59 -27.13 12.05
C GLN A 69 -46.44 -26.83 11.07
N CYS A 70 -46.64 -27.15 9.79
CA CYS A 70 -45.62 -26.95 8.75
C CYS A 70 -46.26 -26.66 7.38
N LYS A 71 -45.82 -25.57 6.73
CA LYS A 71 -46.19 -25.24 5.34
C LYS A 71 -44.94 -25.02 4.50
N ALA A 72 -44.57 -26.03 3.70
CA ALA A 72 -43.27 -26.09 3.02
C ALA A 72 -43.39 -26.45 1.54
N LEU A 73 -42.44 -25.96 0.74
CA LEU A 73 -42.21 -26.36 -0.64
C LEU A 73 -41.20 -27.52 -0.67
N LEU A 74 -41.56 -28.64 -1.29
CA LEU A 74 -40.69 -29.81 -1.49
C LEU A 74 -39.83 -29.68 -2.77
N PRO A 75 -38.69 -30.39 -2.91
CA PRO A 75 -37.79 -30.31 -4.07
C PRO A 75 -38.45 -30.49 -5.45
N SER A 76 -39.54 -31.24 -5.58
CA SER A 76 -40.36 -31.42 -6.80
C SER A 76 -41.20 -30.20 -7.18
N GLY A 77 -41.42 -29.28 -6.23
CA GLY A 77 -42.37 -28.17 -6.32
C GLY A 77 -43.75 -28.48 -5.73
N ARG A 78 -44.00 -29.70 -5.21
CA ARG A 78 -45.18 -29.99 -4.37
C ARG A 78 -45.15 -29.12 -3.10
N VAL A 79 -46.33 -28.77 -2.58
CA VAL A 79 -46.47 -28.02 -1.31
C VAL A 79 -47.11 -28.93 -0.27
N VAL A 80 -46.51 -28.95 0.92
CA VAL A 80 -47.03 -29.58 2.13
C VAL A 80 -47.74 -28.52 2.96
N ASP A 81 -48.87 -28.90 3.57
CA ASP A 81 -49.66 -28.08 4.49
C ASP A 81 -50.18 -28.97 5.62
N ALA A 82 -49.33 -29.18 6.64
CA ALA A 82 -49.55 -30.10 7.75
C ALA A 82 -49.90 -29.36 9.04
N ASP A 83 -50.95 -29.81 9.71
CA ASP A 83 -51.41 -29.39 11.03
C ASP A 83 -51.98 -30.63 11.75
N GLU A 84 -51.10 -31.46 12.32
CA GLU A 84 -51.45 -32.82 12.79
C GLU A 84 -50.45 -33.41 13.80
N GLN A 85 -50.69 -34.67 14.19
CA GLN A 85 -49.80 -35.50 15.02
C GLN A 85 -49.30 -36.69 14.19
N ALA A 86 -48.07 -37.13 14.44
CA ALA A 86 -47.47 -38.26 13.74
C ALA A 86 -46.52 -39.05 14.66
N ILE A 87 -46.30 -40.32 14.34
CA ILE A 87 -45.39 -41.22 15.06
C ILE A 87 -44.38 -41.75 14.05
N VAL A 88 -43.09 -41.43 14.25
CA VAL A 88 -42.02 -41.72 13.29
C VAL A 88 -41.12 -42.83 13.83
N PRO A 89 -40.96 -43.97 13.14
CA PRO A 89 -40.08 -45.04 13.60
C PRO A 89 -38.61 -44.63 13.50
N ILE A 90 -37.83 -44.98 14.52
CA ILE A 90 -36.38 -44.75 14.56
C ILE A 90 -35.67 -45.82 13.71
N PRO A 91 -34.87 -45.44 12.69
CA PRO A 91 -34.16 -46.38 11.83
C PRO A 91 -32.99 -47.04 12.58
N MET A 92 -32.38 -48.05 11.96
CA MET A 92 -31.11 -48.59 12.45
C MET A 92 -30.00 -47.53 12.37
N LEU A 93 -29.19 -47.44 13.41
CA LEU A 93 -28.18 -46.39 13.56
C LEU A 93 -26.93 -46.66 12.72
N PHE A 94 -26.72 -45.83 11.70
CA PHE A 94 -25.52 -45.84 10.85
C PHE A 94 -24.72 -44.51 10.83
N GLY A 95 -25.29 -43.39 11.30
CA GLY A 95 -24.63 -42.07 11.32
C GLY A 95 -24.80 -41.28 12.63
N ASP A 96 -24.09 -40.15 12.76
CA ASP A 96 -24.12 -39.23 13.90
C ASP A 96 -25.27 -38.21 13.84
N ARG A 97 -25.92 -38.06 12.67
CA ARG A 97 -26.96 -37.06 12.41
C ARG A 97 -28.12 -37.65 11.63
N TYR A 98 -29.34 -37.25 12.01
CA TYR A 98 -30.56 -37.53 11.28
C TYR A 98 -31.45 -36.28 11.24
N TYR A 99 -32.27 -36.18 10.21
CA TYR A 99 -33.25 -35.12 10.02
C TYR A 99 -34.66 -35.70 10.13
N LEU A 100 -35.54 -35.03 10.88
CA LEU A 100 -36.98 -35.27 10.80
C LEU A 100 -37.48 -34.72 9.47
N THR A 101 -38.12 -35.54 8.67
CA THR A 101 -38.56 -35.17 7.32
C THR A 101 -40.07 -35.29 7.16
N ILE A 102 -40.64 -34.42 6.33
CA ILE A 102 -42.01 -34.54 5.80
C ILE A 102 -41.96 -34.58 4.26
N GLY A 103 -42.70 -35.49 3.67
CA GLY A 103 -42.89 -35.65 2.23
C GLY A 103 -44.37 -35.82 1.87
N VAL A 104 -44.64 -36.03 0.58
CA VAL A 104 -45.98 -36.36 0.07
C VAL A 104 -45.95 -37.74 -0.58
N GLY A 105 -46.71 -38.67 -0.01
CA GLY A 105 -46.87 -40.03 -0.50
C GLY A 105 -47.89 -40.18 -1.63
N ASP A 106 -48.06 -41.40 -2.12
CA ASP A 106 -48.90 -41.73 -3.28
C ASP A 106 -50.40 -41.93 -2.94
N GLY A 107 -50.77 -41.91 -1.66
CA GLY A 107 -52.15 -42.10 -1.20
C GLY A 107 -52.91 -40.81 -0.87
N LEU A 108 -54.23 -40.91 -0.69
CA LEU A 108 -55.11 -39.83 -0.23
C LEU A 108 -55.74 -40.15 1.13
N VAL A 109 -55.95 -39.12 1.94
CA VAL A 109 -56.72 -39.14 3.19
C VAL A 109 -58.00 -38.34 2.98
N GLU A 110 -59.15 -38.96 3.28
CA GLU A 110 -60.45 -38.28 3.37
C GLU A 110 -60.58 -37.57 4.72
N PHE A 111 -61.09 -36.33 4.71
CA PHE A 111 -61.40 -35.56 5.91
C PHE A 111 -62.64 -34.68 5.68
N GLU A 112 -63.37 -34.35 6.74
CA GLU A 112 -64.53 -33.47 6.65
C GLU A 112 -64.20 -32.06 7.17
N LYS A 113 -64.68 -31.03 6.48
CA LYS A 113 -64.70 -29.65 6.98
C LYS A 113 -66.04 -29.00 6.65
N GLU A 114 -66.71 -28.48 7.68
CA GLU A 114 -67.97 -27.72 7.55
C GLU A 114 -69.10 -28.49 6.81
N GLY A 115 -69.16 -29.82 6.98
CA GLY A 115 -70.14 -30.70 6.30
C GLY A 115 -69.76 -31.10 4.87
N VAL A 116 -68.55 -30.74 4.41
CA VAL A 116 -68.02 -31.08 3.08
C VAL A 116 -66.85 -32.04 3.23
N ALA A 117 -66.90 -33.17 2.51
CA ALA A 117 -65.79 -34.10 2.42
C ALA A 117 -64.71 -33.59 1.45
N TYR A 118 -63.45 -33.66 1.86
CA TYR A 118 -62.26 -33.29 1.11
C TYR A 118 -61.25 -34.44 1.11
N THR A 119 -60.39 -34.48 0.10
CA THR A 119 -59.22 -35.35 0.05
C THR A 119 -57.94 -34.52 0.07
N ARG A 120 -56.94 -34.93 0.83
CA ARG A 120 -55.55 -34.44 0.74
C ARG A 120 -54.58 -35.61 0.58
N PRO A 121 -53.36 -35.42 0.07
CA PRO A 121 -52.35 -36.47 0.07
C PRO A 121 -52.02 -36.98 1.48
N ILE A 122 -51.54 -38.23 1.57
CA ILE A 122 -50.86 -38.73 2.77
C ILE A 122 -49.54 -37.98 2.90
N TYR A 123 -49.28 -37.41 4.08
CA TYR A 123 -47.95 -36.93 4.43
C TYR A 123 -47.10 -38.08 4.96
N GLU A 124 -45.89 -38.21 4.43
CA GLU A 124 -44.95 -39.26 4.82
C GLU A 124 -43.88 -38.68 5.73
N TYR A 125 -43.66 -39.36 6.86
CA TYR A 125 -42.74 -38.92 7.91
C TYR A 125 -41.58 -39.90 8.04
N GLY A 126 -40.36 -39.38 8.09
CA GLY A 126 -39.16 -40.22 8.20
C GLY A 126 -38.03 -39.56 8.98
N LEU A 127 -37.16 -40.38 9.56
CA LEU A 127 -35.87 -39.98 10.11
C LEU A 127 -34.80 -40.38 9.10
N LYS A 128 -34.16 -39.40 8.47
CA LYS A 128 -33.31 -39.59 7.29
C LYS A 128 -31.91 -38.99 7.46
N THR A 129 -30.92 -39.59 6.81
CA THR A 129 -29.56 -39.05 6.66
C THR A 129 -29.54 -37.87 5.69
N GLN A 130 -28.43 -37.12 5.60
CA GLN A 130 -28.32 -36.01 4.66
C GLN A 130 -28.45 -36.47 3.20
N GLU A 131 -27.82 -37.59 2.81
CA GLU A 131 -27.85 -38.13 1.44
C GLU A 131 -29.28 -38.48 0.97
N GLU A 132 -30.10 -39.04 1.87
CA GLU A 132 -31.51 -39.31 1.62
C GLU A 132 -32.32 -38.01 1.44
N VAL A 133 -32.04 -36.97 2.23
CA VAL A 133 -32.70 -35.65 2.08
C VAL A 133 -32.26 -34.91 0.81
N GLU A 134 -31.03 -35.13 0.32
CA GLU A 134 -30.53 -34.56 -0.95
C GLU A 134 -31.13 -35.25 -2.19
N THR A 135 -31.60 -36.49 -2.06
CA THR A 135 -32.06 -37.32 -3.19
C THR A 135 -33.58 -37.50 -3.25
N GLU A 136 -34.30 -37.35 -2.15
CA GLU A 136 -35.76 -37.55 -2.08
C GLU A 136 -36.59 -36.25 -2.08
N ASP A 137 -37.89 -36.36 -2.42
CA ASP A 137 -38.83 -35.24 -2.41
C ASP A 137 -39.40 -34.98 -1.00
N VAL A 138 -38.53 -34.57 -0.07
CA VAL A 138 -38.86 -34.30 1.34
C VAL A 138 -38.33 -32.94 1.79
N MET A 139 -38.85 -32.44 2.91
CA MET A 139 -38.35 -31.24 3.59
C MET A 139 -37.93 -31.57 5.05
N PRO A 140 -36.71 -31.21 5.49
CA PRO A 140 -36.20 -31.51 6.83
C PRO A 140 -36.61 -30.45 7.86
N MET A 141 -37.47 -30.83 8.80
CA MET A 141 -38.10 -29.97 9.81
C MET A 141 -37.27 -29.81 11.09
N MET A 142 -36.51 -30.83 11.48
CA MET A 142 -35.67 -30.84 12.69
C MET A 142 -34.38 -31.62 12.41
N ARG A 143 -33.29 -31.31 13.14
CA ARG A 143 -32.06 -32.10 13.17
C ARG A 143 -31.93 -32.78 14.54
N PHE A 144 -31.37 -33.98 14.55
CA PHE A 144 -30.98 -34.70 15.75
C PHE A 144 -29.51 -35.09 15.68
N SER A 145 -28.80 -34.91 16.79
CA SER A 145 -27.49 -35.52 17.01
C SER A 145 -27.66 -36.89 17.67
N VAL A 146 -26.86 -37.87 17.27
CA VAL A 146 -26.77 -39.19 17.90
C VAL A 146 -25.40 -39.33 18.56
N LYS A 147 -25.39 -39.59 19.87
CA LYS A 147 -24.17 -39.83 20.66
C LYS A 147 -24.38 -41.03 21.57
N ASP A 148 -23.47 -42.01 21.50
CA ASP A 148 -23.54 -43.27 22.27
C ASP A 148 -24.89 -44.01 22.13
N GLY A 149 -25.54 -43.89 20.96
CA GLY A 149 -26.86 -44.47 20.67
C GLY A 149 -28.06 -43.64 21.17
N VAL A 150 -27.82 -42.53 21.86
CA VAL A 150 -28.86 -41.61 22.35
C VAL A 150 -29.09 -40.50 21.32
N PHE A 151 -30.35 -40.29 20.93
CA PHE A 151 -30.77 -39.13 20.15
C PHE A 151 -30.96 -37.91 21.06
N SER A 152 -30.49 -36.75 20.61
CA SER A 152 -30.79 -35.44 21.20
C SER A 152 -31.29 -34.48 20.12
N ILE A 153 -32.36 -33.73 20.41
CA ILE A 153 -32.85 -32.66 19.54
C ILE A 153 -31.80 -31.55 19.44
N ASP A 154 -31.54 -31.09 18.22
CA ASP A 154 -30.63 -29.99 17.95
C ASP A 154 -31.40 -28.67 17.84
N THR A 155 -31.31 -27.83 18.88
CA THR A 155 -32.03 -26.54 18.96
C THR A 155 -31.48 -25.49 18.02
N ASP A 156 -30.22 -25.63 17.62
CA ASP A 156 -29.49 -24.57 16.92
C ASP A 156 -29.65 -24.72 15.40
N TYR A 157 -30.14 -25.87 14.94
CA TYR A 157 -30.56 -26.11 13.56
C TYR A 157 -31.60 -25.09 13.07
N ILE A 158 -31.46 -24.71 11.79
CA ILE A 158 -32.38 -23.86 11.05
C ILE A 158 -32.94 -24.71 9.90
N ALA A 159 -34.25 -24.93 9.91
CA ALA A 159 -34.91 -25.64 8.82
C ALA A 159 -34.88 -24.83 7.52
N PRO A 160 -34.81 -25.48 6.34
CA PRO A 160 -34.82 -24.79 5.05
C PRO A 160 -36.04 -23.88 4.92
N CYS A 161 -35.82 -22.67 4.45
CA CYS A 161 -36.85 -21.65 4.28
C CYS A 161 -36.57 -20.81 3.02
N LEU A 162 -37.63 -20.34 2.36
CA LEU A 162 -37.50 -19.65 1.08
C LEU A 162 -37.14 -18.16 1.21
N SER A 163 -37.32 -17.57 2.39
CA SER A 163 -37.10 -16.15 2.69
C SER A 163 -36.52 -16.00 4.09
N LEU A 164 -35.60 -15.04 4.29
CA LEU A 164 -34.91 -14.87 5.58
C LEU A 164 -35.88 -14.59 6.74
N ASN A 165 -36.95 -13.81 6.49
CA ASN A 165 -37.96 -13.49 7.50
C ASN A 165 -38.84 -14.67 7.97
N SER A 166 -38.61 -15.90 7.49
CA SER A 166 -39.20 -17.11 8.06
C SER A 166 -38.47 -17.61 9.32
N GLU A 167 -37.27 -17.10 9.61
CA GLU A 167 -36.45 -17.50 10.76
C GLU A 167 -35.76 -16.25 11.36
N PRO A 168 -36.10 -15.83 12.60
CA PRO A 168 -35.56 -14.59 13.17
C PRO A 168 -34.04 -14.61 13.36
N ARG A 169 -33.43 -15.78 13.57
CA ARG A 169 -31.97 -15.88 13.79
C ARG A 169 -31.13 -15.34 12.63
N PHE A 170 -31.66 -15.26 11.40
CA PHE A 170 -30.94 -14.65 10.27
C PHE A 170 -30.57 -13.18 10.50
N GLU A 171 -31.35 -12.42 11.27
CA GLU A 171 -31.03 -11.02 11.61
C GLU A 171 -29.76 -10.95 12.48
N GLU A 172 -29.64 -11.85 13.48
CA GLU A 172 -28.45 -11.98 14.33
C GLU A 172 -27.20 -12.39 13.52
N TYR A 173 -27.35 -13.30 12.55
CA TYR A 173 -26.25 -13.68 11.65
C TYR A 173 -25.80 -12.48 10.79
N ILE A 174 -26.73 -11.72 10.20
CA ILE A 174 -26.42 -10.54 9.39
C ILE A 174 -25.67 -9.49 10.22
N ASP A 175 -26.17 -9.12 11.40
CA ASP A 175 -25.51 -8.14 12.27
C ASP A 175 -24.10 -8.60 12.69
N ARG A 176 -23.95 -9.88 13.05
CA ARG A 176 -22.64 -10.49 13.38
C ARG A 176 -21.66 -10.37 12.21
N TYR A 177 -22.08 -10.68 10.98
CA TYR A 177 -21.24 -10.55 9.80
C TYR A 177 -20.96 -9.08 9.43
N VAL A 178 -21.91 -8.17 9.64
CA VAL A 178 -21.71 -6.72 9.45
C VAL A 178 -20.61 -6.19 10.36
N ILE A 179 -20.57 -6.64 11.62
CA ILE A 179 -19.50 -6.31 12.57
C ILE A 179 -18.17 -6.90 12.10
N GLN A 180 -18.12 -8.19 11.79
CA GLN A 180 -16.89 -8.88 11.37
C GLN A 180 -16.32 -8.29 10.06
N MET A 181 -17.15 -8.05 9.04
CA MET A 181 -16.75 -7.38 7.81
C MET A 181 -16.31 -5.93 8.06
N SER A 182 -16.91 -5.22 9.01
CA SER A 182 -16.44 -3.87 9.40
C SER A 182 -15.03 -3.91 9.98
N LEU A 183 -14.68 -4.92 10.79
CA LEU A 183 -13.32 -5.13 11.30
C LEU A 183 -12.34 -5.40 10.16
N ILE A 184 -12.65 -6.33 9.25
CA ILE A 184 -11.82 -6.65 8.07
C ILE A 184 -11.57 -5.39 7.23
N THR A 185 -12.63 -4.67 6.83
CA THR A 185 -12.50 -3.49 5.95
C THR A 185 -11.78 -2.29 6.59
N SER A 186 -11.79 -2.22 7.93
CA SER A 186 -11.14 -1.14 8.69
C SER A 186 -9.73 -1.50 9.16
N HIS A 187 -9.27 -2.73 8.89
CA HIS A 187 -7.99 -3.23 9.36
C HIS A 187 -6.81 -2.41 8.81
N GLU A 188 -5.83 -2.11 9.66
CA GLU A 188 -4.66 -1.30 9.29
C GLU A 188 -3.82 -1.99 8.21
N ASN A 189 -3.55 -3.28 8.40
CA ASN A 189 -2.80 -4.13 7.46
C ASN A 189 -3.58 -4.52 6.18
N LEU A 190 -4.79 -4.00 5.93
CA LEU A 190 -5.50 -4.19 4.66
C LEU A 190 -5.14 -3.07 3.68
N GLU A 191 -4.37 -3.41 2.63
CA GLU A 191 -3.88 -2.46 1.62
C GLU A 191 -5.00 -1.61 1.00
N ASN A 192 -4.74 -0.32 0.79
CA ASN A 192 -5.68 0.65 0.23
C ASN A 192 -5.83 0.52 -1.31
N GLY A 193 -6.14 -0.69 -1.78
CA GLY A 193 -6.34 -1.04 -3.20
C GLY A 193 -7.75 -1.56 -3.51
N ASP A 194 -7.88 -2.29 -4.63
CA ASP A 194 -9.19 -2.77 -5.11
C ASP A 194 -9.82 -3.84 -4.22
N GLY A 195 -9.03 -4.66 -3.52
CA GLY A 195 -9.55 -5.60 -2.53
C GLY A 195 -10.34 -4.91 -1.41
N LYS A 196 -9.80 -3.80 -0.88
CA LYS A 196 -10.49 -2.98 0.14
C LYS A 196 -11.76 -2.33 -0.41
N ARG A 197 -11.76 -1.90 -1.68
CA ARG A 197 -12.96 -1.38 -2.37
C ARG A 197 -14.04 -2.47 -2.52
N ALA A 198 -13.66 -3.68 -2.92
CA ALA A 198 -14.58 -4.81 -3.06
C ALA A 198 -15.19 -5.21 -1.70
N LEU A 199 -14.37 -5.36 -0.66
CA LEU A 199 -14.84 -5.72 0.68
C LEU A 199 -15.74 -4.62 1.30
N LEU A 200 -15.45 -3.33 1.05
CA LEU A 200 -16.34 -2.22 1.42
C LEU A 200 -17.67 -2.24 0.64
N HIS A 201 -17.66 -2.62 -0.63
CA HIS A 201 -18.89 -2.79 -1.43
C HIS A 201 -19.77 -3.92 -0.87
N TYR A 202 -19.18 -5.08 -0.55
CA TYR A 202 -19.90 -6.17 0.10
C TYR A 202 -20.43 -5.79 1.49
N LEU A 203 -19.65 -5.05 2.29
CA LEU A 203 -20.11 -4.53 3.57
C LEU A 203 -21.32 -3.58 3.42
N PHE A 204 -21.35 -2.76 2.37
CA PHE A 204 -22.49 -1.91 2.05
C PHE A 204 -23.72 -2.73 1.65
N ILE A 205 -23.57 -3.73 0.77
CA ILE A 205 -24.68 -4.62 0.38
C ILE A 205 -25.23 -5.33 1.62
N LEU A 206 -24.37 -5.93 2.43
CA LEU A 206 -24.74 -6.68 3.64
C LEU A 206 -25.50 -5.81 4.65
N LYS A 207 -25.04 -4.56 4.89
CA LYS A 207 -25.76 -3.57 5.72
C LYS A 207 -27.13 -3.16 5.17
N SER A 208 -27.40 -3.40 3.89
CA SER A 208 -28.68 -3.11 3.23
C SER A 208 -29.53 -4.35 2.96
N PHE A 209 -29.09 -5.54 3.39
CA PHE A 209 -29.69 -6.81 2.98
C PHE A 209 -31.00 -7.09 3.72
N GLY A 210 -32.13 -6.73 3.11
CA GLY A 210 -33.45 -6.87 3.73
C GLY A 210 -33.89 -8.33 3.92
N LEU A 211 -34.47 -8.63 5.08
CA LEU A 211 -35.01 -9.96 5.44
C LEU A 211 -36.13 -10.50 4.52
N LYS A 212 -36.58 -9.72 3.53
CA LYS A 212 -37.54 -10.14 2.48
C LYS A 212 -36.87 -10.83 1.28
N ASN A 213 -35.54 -10.83 1.23
CA ASN A 213 -34.75 -11.51 0.21
C ASN A 213 -34.76 -13.03 0.42
N SER A 214 -34.51 -13.80 -0.64
CA SER A 214 -34.45 -15.27 -0.50
C SER A 214 -33.19 -15.72 0.24
N VAL A 215 -33.31 -16.83 0.98
CA VAL A 215 -32.17 -17.42 1.69
C VAL A 215 -31.07 -17.85 0.71
N HIS A 216 -31.43 -18.31 -0.49
CA HIS A 216 -30.45 -18.68 -1.51
C HIS A 216 -29.63 -17.48 -2.00
N ASP A 217 -30.27 -16.34 -2.26
CA ASP A 217 -29.55 -15.15 -2.75
C ASP A 217 -28.63 -14.58 -1.65
N PHE A 218 -29.04 -14.71 -0.38
CA PHE A 218 -28.19 -14.43 0.78
C PHE A 218 -26.97 -15.36 0.83
N LEU A 219 -27.17 -16.68 0.75
CA LEU A 219 -26.10 -17.67 0.80
C LEU A 219 -25.10 -17.49 -0.34
N LYS A 220 -25.58 -17.20 -1.56
CA LYS A 220 -24.73 -16.90 -2.72
C LYS A 220 -23.89 -15.63 -2.51
N MET A 221 -24.47 -14.58 -1.93
CA MET A 221 -23.71 -13.37 -1.56
C MET A 221 -22.64 -13.70 -0.50
N LEU A 222 -22.92 -14.54 0.51
CA LEU A 222 -21.91 -14.94 1.49
C LEU A 222 -20.78 -15.76 0.84
N GLN A 223 -21.10 -16.62 -0.14
CA GLN A 223 -20.12 -17.38 -0.92
C GLN A 223 -19.23 -16.46 -1.78
N GLU A 224 -19.81 -15.44 -2.43
CA GLU A 224 -19.07 -14.40 -3.17
C GLU A 224 -18.15 -13.58 -2.24
N ILE A 225 -18.60 -13.29 -1.01
CA ILE A 225 -17.77 -12.64 0.02
C ILE A 225 -16.62 -13.55 0.46
N ALA A 226 -16.88 -14.85 0.69
CA ALA A 226 -15.84 -15.82 1.07
C ALA A 226 -14.78 -15.92 -0.02
N GLN A 227 -15.17 -16.02 -1.29
CA GLN A 227 -14.25 -16.05 -2.44
C GLN A 227 -13.44 -14.75 -2.59
N ALA A 228 -14.04 -13.59 -2.33
CA ALA A 228 -13.32 -12.32 -2.34
C ALA A 228 -12.31 -12.20 -1.19
N ILE A 229 -12.66 -12.69 0.00
CA ILE A 229 -11.76 -12.76 1.15
C ILE A 229 -10.61 -13.72 0.89
N ASP A 230 -10.88 -14.88 0.27
CA ASP A 230 -9.81 -15.81 -0.09
C ASP A 230 -8.80 -15.15 -1.04
N TYR A 231 -9.30 -14.59 -2.14
CA TYR A 231 -8.47 -13.98 -3.18
C TYR A 231 -7.66 -12.78 -2.70
N TYR A 232 -8.22 -11.91 -1.84
CA TYR A 232 -7.55 -10.69 -1.38
C TYR A 232 -6.83 -10.81 -0.04
N ILE A 233 -7.14 -11.82 0.79
CA ILE A 233 -6.60 -11.93 2.17
C ILE A 233 -5.96 -13.29 2.44
N ILE A 234 -6.63 -14.41 2.16
CA ILE A 234 -6.12 -15.73 2.58
C ILE A 234 -5.03 -16.24 1.63
N THR A 235 -5.34 -16.43 0.34
CA THR A 235 -4.42 -16.95 -0.68
C THR A 235 -3.12 -16.14 -0.80
N PRO A 236 -3.10 -14.80 -0.66
CA PRO A 236 -1.84 -14.03 -0.67
C PRO A 236 -0.97 -14.20 0.59
N ASN A 237 -1.53 -14.66 1.71
CA ASN A 237 -0.88 -14.64 3.04
C ASN A 237 -0.85 -16.01 3.76
N MET A 238 -1.26 -17.09 3.09
CA MET A 238 -1.12 -18.47 3.58
C MET A 238 -0.44 -19.36 2.53
N GLU A 239 0.48 -20.23 2.97
CA GLU A 239 1.14 -21.21 2.10
C GLU A 239 0.24 -22.38 1.67
N GLN A 240 -0.89 -22.59 2.38
CA GLN A 240 -1.86 -23.63 2.09
C GLN A 240 -3.23 -22.99 1.78
N PRO A 241 -3.90 -23.37 0.68
CA PRO A 241 -5.22 -22.85 0.36
C PRO A 241 -6.25 -23.35 1.40
N VAL A 242 -7.18 -22.49 1.79
CA VAL A 242 -8.28 -22.86 2.68
C VAL A 242 -9.48 -23.26 1.81
N GLU A 243 -10.00 -24.47 2.02
CA GLU A 243 -11.16 -24.95 1.29
C GLU A 243 -12.42 -24.15 1.67
N ILE A 244 -12.97 -23.43 0.69
CA ILE A 244 -14.31 -22.82 0.78
C ILE A 244 -15.32 -23.95 0.56
N LEU A 245 -16.12 -24.25 1.58
CA LEU A 245 -17.20 -25.25 1.46
C LEU A 245 -18.32 -24.71 0.52
N GLU A 246 -19.18 -25.61 0.03
CA GLU A 246 -20.39 -25.19 -0.68
C GLU A 246 -21.57 -25.01 0.31
N PRO A 247 -22.44 -23.99 0.11
CA PRO A 247 -23.56 -23.73 1.01
C PRO A 247 -24.66 -24.79 0.88
N SER A 248 -24.80 -25.65 1.90
CA SER A 248 -25.92 -26.61 1.99
C SER A 248 -27.27 -25.88 2.11
N GLN A 249 -28.25 -26.29 1.29
CA GLN A 249 -29.64 -25.84 1.41
C GLN A 249 -30.45 -26.67 2.43
N ILE A 250 -29.87 -27.76 2.95
CA ILE A 250 -30.46 -28.57 4.03
C ILE A 250 -30.01 -28.03 5.38
N ASP A 251 -28.70 -27.84 5.54
CA ASP A 251 -28.11 -27.43 6.80
C ASP A 251 -27.42 -26.07 6.69
N VAL A 252 -28.27 -25.07 6.52
CA VAL A 252 -27.86 -23.66 6.37
C VAL A 252 -27.06 -23.19 7.60
N GLN A 253 -27.41 -23.68 8.80
CA GLN A 253 -26.77 -23.27 10.05
C GLN A 253 -25.29 -23.70 10.14
N LEU A 254 -24.93 -24.89 9.65
CA LEU A 254 -23.52 -25.29 9.59
C LEU A 254 -22.69 -24.35 8.71
N TRP A 255 -23.21 -23.99 7.52
CA TRP A 255 -22.56 -23.04 6.63
C TRP A 255 -22.43 -21.64 7.24
N LEU A 256 -23.50 -21.12 7.87
CA LEU A 256 -23.48 -19.82 8.53
C LEU A 256 -22.44 -19.75 9.68
N ASN A 257 -22.26 -20.84 10.42
CA ASN A 257 -21.24 -20.92 11.46
C ASN A 257 -19.82 -21.10 10.90
N TRP A 258 -19.65 -21.87 9.82
CA TRP A 258 -18.38 -21.92 9.08
C TRP A 258 -17.98 -20.52 8.59
N PHE A 259 -18.88 -19.81 7.91
CA PHE A 259 -18.62 -18.47 7.37
C PHE A 259 -18.28 -17.45 8.47
N GLY A 260 -19.02 -17.49 9.60
CA GLY A 260 -18.72 -16.63 10.75
C GLY A 260 -17.35 -16.89 11.39
N ASN A 261 -16.86 -18.13 11.35
CA ASN A 261 -15.50 -18.48 11.79
C ASN A 261 -14.45 -18.09 10.73
N TYR A 262 -14.78 -18.22 9.44
CA TYR A 262 -13.91 -17.82 8.33
C TYR A 262 -13.63 -16.32 8.34
N LEU A 263 -14.63 -15.47 8.62
CA LEU A 263 -14.44 -14.03 8.81
C LEU A 263 -13.49 -13.71 9.99
N ILE A 264 -13.57 -14.44 11.10
CA ILE A 264 -12.62 -14.28 12.23
C ILE A 264 -11.21 -14.71 11.80
N GLY A 265 -11.09 -15.84 11.10
CA GLY A 265 -9.83 -16.33 10.55
C GLY A 265 -9.15 -15.32 9.64
N ALA A 266 -9.91 -14.61 8.79
CA ALA A 266 -9.39 -13.56 7.92
C ALA A 266 -8.81 -12.36 8.69
N VAL A 267 -9.44 -11.93 9.80
CA VAL A 267 -8.84 -10.92 10.70
C VAL A 267 -7.53 -11.45 11.28
N SER A 268 -7.51 -12.68 11.79
CA SER A 268 -6.30 -13.34 12.33
C SER A 268 -5.25 -13.77 11.29
N VAL A 269 -5.50 -13.49 10.00
CA VAL A 269 -4.47 -13.45 8.95
C VAL A 269 -3.92 -12.02 8.83
N LEU A 270 -4.78 -11.02 8.72
CA LEU A 270 -4.38 -9.60 8.64
C LEU A 270 -3.59 -9.13 9.87
N ASP A 271 -3.87 -9.66 11.07
CA ASP A 271 -3.07 -9.47 12.30
C ASP A 271 -1.57 -9.83 12.12
N LYS A 272 -1.25 -10.71 11.16
CA LYS A 272 0.12 -11.21 10.88
C LYS A 272 0.74 -10.55 9.65
N VAL A 273 -0.05 -9.88 8.81
CA VAL A 273 0.42 -9.21 7.60
C VAL A 273 1.18 -7.95 8.00
N VAL A 274 2.47 -7.87 7.65
CA VAL A 274 3.23 -6.62 7.77
C VAL A 274 3.21 -5.95 6.40
N LEU A 275 2.49 -4.83 6.28
CA LEU A 275 2.57 -4.01 5.08
C LEU A 275 3.97 -3.40 4.99
N GLU A 276 4.62 -3.54 3.83
CA GLU A 276 5.84 -2.80 3.53
C GLU A 276 5.53 -1.30 3.52
N ASP A 277 6.09 -0.55 4.47
CA ASP A 277 5.89 0.89 4.54
C ASP A 277 6.59 1.60 3.37
N LYS A 278 5.83 1.79 2.30
CA LYS A 278 6.22 2.51 1.09
C LYS A 278 5.94 4.00 1.19
N THR A 279 5.72 4.54 2.39
CA THR A 279 5.77 6.00 2.57
C THR A 279 7.20 6.48 2.32
N ILE A 280 7.33 7.43 1.39
CA ILE A 280 8.61 8.07 1.11
C ILE A 280 8.87 9.05 2.25
N ASP A 281 9.92 8.83 3.06
CA ASP A 281 10.40 9.82 4.04
C ASP A 281 10.81 11.08 3.27
N TYR A 282 9.86 12.01 3.20
CA TYR A 282 9.99 13.26 2.46
C TYR A 282 11.07 14.15 3.08
N ASP A 283 11.32 14.04 4.39
CA ASP A 283 12.41 14.75 5.06
C ASP A 283 13.77 14.10 4.77
N ALA A 284 13.87 12.78 4.59
CA ALA A 284 15.10 12.12 4.13
C ALA A 284 15.40 12.48 2.68
N LEU A 285 14.40 12.44 1.79
CA LEU A 285 14.57 12.80 0.39
C LEU A 285 14.89 14.29 0.24
N LEU A 286 14.27 15.16 1.04
CA LEU A 286 14.60 16.60 1.09
C LEU A 286 15.96 16.89 1.78
N ARG A 287 16.44 16.03 2.69
CA ARG A 287 17.83 16.04 3.19
C ARG A 287 18.83 15.63 2.10
N GLN A 288 18.54 14.58 1.34
CA GLN A 288 19.38 14.12 0.23
C GLN A 288 19.45 15.16 -0.89
N ALA A 289 18.31 15.65 -1.37
CA ALA A 289 18.25 16.69 -2.41
C ALA A 289 18.97 17.98 -1.97
N LYS A 290 18.88 18.36 -0.69
CA LYS A 290 19.69 19.46 -0.14
C LYS A 290 21.19 19.14 -0.18
N ALA A 291 21.61 17.94 0.20
CA ALA A 291 23.03 17.57 0.20
C ALA A 291 23.64 17.55 -1.22
N GLU A 292 22.91 16.99 -2.19
CA GLU A 292 23.31 16.99 -3.60
C GLU A 292 23.38 18.41 -4.18
N LEU A 293 22.37 19.25 -3.90
CA LEU A 293 22.33 20.63 -4.36
C LEU A 293 23.41 21.49 -3.67
N TYR A 294 23.68 21.29 -2.38
CA TYR A 294 24.81 21.92 -1.69
C TYR A 294 26.16 21.52 -2.28
N ALA A 295 26.35 20.24 -2.66
CA ALA A 295 27.60 19.78 -3.27
C ALA A 295 27.85 20.47 -4.61
N GLN A 296 26.83 20.54 -5.48
CA GLN A 296 26.93 21.24 -6.77
C GLN A 296 27.18 22.75 -6.59
N LEU A 297 26.43 23.42 -5.70
CA LEU A 297 26.64 24.85 -5.45
C LEU A 297 28.04 25.15 -4.86
N HIS A 298 28.60 24.24 -4.06
CA HIS A 298 29.94 24.42 -3.52
C HIS A 298 31.01 24.36 -4.61
N GLU A 299 30.86 23.49 -5.60
CA GLU A 299 31.79 23.38 -6.73
C GLU A 299 31.72 24.62 -7.64
N GLU A 300 30.52 25.09 -7.99
CA GLU A 300 30.35 26.35 -8.73
C GLU A 300 30.91 27.57 -7.97
N LEU A 301 30.64 27.66 -6.67
CA LEU A 301 31.16 28.74 -5.81
C LEU A 301 32.70 28.69 -5.70
N ILE A 302 33.29 27.50 -5.58
CA ILE A 302 34.76 27.35 -5.57
C ILE A 302 35.36 27.76 -6.90
N VAL A 303 34.79 27.34 -8.04
CA VAL A 303 35.26 27.74 -9.37
C VAL A 303 35.15 29.25 -9.57
N LYS A 304 34.04 29.88 -9.16
CA LYS A 304 33.84 31.33 -9.28
C LYS A 304 34.77 32.13 -8.36
N LEU A 305 34.93 31.72 -7.11
CA LEU A 305 35.80 32.39 -6.14
C LEU A 305 37.28 32.22 -6.51
N LEU A 306 37.68 31.09 -7.09
CA LEU A 306 39.02 30.91 -7.69
C LEU A 306 39.25 31.78 -8.94
N ALA A 307 38.20 32.10 -9.71
CA ALA A 307 38.31 33.04 -10.82
C ALA A 307 38.44 34.49 -10.31
N GLU A 308 37.57 34.92 -9.40
CA GLU A 308 37.54 36.27 -8.83
C GLU A 308 38.84 36.58 -8.06
N THR A 309 39.29 35.69 -7.17
CA THR A 309 40.56 35.88 -6.44
C THR A 309 41.79 35.88 -7.35
N LYS A 310 41.78 35.12 -8.45
CA LYS A 310 42.86 35.16 -9.46
C LYS A 310 42.87 36.47 -10.22
N GLU A 311 41.70 37.05 -10.52
CA GLU A 311 41.60 38.35 -11.19
C GLU A 311 42.03 39.51 -10.28
N GLU A 312 41.62 39.50 -9.00
CA GLU A 312 42.11 40.46 -8.00
C GLU A 312 43.62 40.36 -7.78
N LEU A 313 44.17 39.14 -7.65
CA LEU A 313 45.63 38.94 -7.52
C LEU A 313 46.39 39.43 -8.76
N LEU A 314 45.89 39.17 -9.97
CA LEU A 314 46.49 39.67 -11.21
C LEU A 314 46.41 41.20 -11.32
N LYS A 315 45.39 41.84 -10.73
CA LYS A 315 45.28 43.29 -10.65
C LYS A 315 46.28 43.86 -9.64
N MET A 316 46.30 43.35 -8.40
CA MET A 316 47.22 43.79 -7.35
C MET A 316 48.69 43.66 -7.78
N VAL A 317 49.08 42.53 -8.37
CA VAL A 317 50.45 42.30 -8.84
C VAL A 317 50.86 43.28 -9.95
N LYS A 318 49.93 43.72 -10.80
CA LYS A 318 50.21 44.78 -11.80
C LYS A 318 50.39 46.14 -11.15
N GLU A 319 49.46 46.54 -10.29
CA GLU A 319 49.52 47.84 -9.59
C GLU A 319 50.80 47.94 -8.74
N GLU A 320 51.23 46.87 -8.07
CA GLU A 320 52.49 46.84 -7.31
C GLU A 320 53.74 46.89 -8.21
N LEU A 321 53.71 46.23 -9.38
CA LEU A 321 54.80 46.30 -10.38
C LEU A 321 54.96 47.71 -10.97
N GLU A 322 53.85 48.37 -11.34
CA GLU A 322 53.84 49.72 -11.90
C GLU A 322 54.35 50.75 -10.87
N ASN A 323 53.85 50.71 -9.63
CA ASN A 323 54.34 51.55 -8.54
C ASN A 323 55.84 51.32 -8.22
N SER A 324 56.31 50.08 -8.29
CA SER A 324 57.73 49.74 -8.09
C SER A 324 58.61 50.30 -9.21
N LEU A 325 58.15 50.23 -10.46
CA LEU A 325 58.85 50.75 -11.63
C LEU A 325 58.97 52.28 -11.59
N ASP A 326 57.89 52.98 -11.25
CA ASP A 326 57.88 54.44 -11.10
C ASP A 326 58.79 54.90 -9.95
N MET A 327 58.76 54.22 -8.80
CA MET A 327 59.67 54.51 -7.68
C MET A 327 61.15 54.31 -8.07
N GLN A 328 61.48 53.26 -8.84
CA GLN A 328 62.86 53.07 -9.33
C GLN A 328 63.25 54.17 -10.34
N THR A 329 62.33 54.56 -11.22
CA THR A 329 62.55 55.61 -12.22
C THR A 329 62.77 56.98 -11.56
N GLN A 330 62.02 57.31 -10.51
CA GLN A 330 62.24 58.50 -9.68
C GLN A 330 63.61 58.45 -8.97
N LYS A 331 63.96 57.34 -8.30
CA LYS A 331 65.26 57.18 -7.61
C LYS A 331 66.46 57.33 -8.56
N LEU A 332 66.37 56.79 -9.78
CA LEU A 332 67.39 56.99 -10.82
C LEU A 332 67.46 58.45 -11.26
N THR A 333 66.31 59.11 -11.46
CA THR A 333 66.23 60.52 -11.86
C THR A 333 66.82 61.46 -10.79
N ASP A 334 66.53 61.21 -9.51
CA ASP A 334 67.09 61.97 -8.39
C ASP A 334 68.60 61.75 -8.24
N TYR A 335 69.07 60.50 -8.34
CA TYR A 335 70.51 60.20 -8.23
C TYR A 335 71.33 60.87 -9.34
N ILE A 336 70.82 60.86 -10.58
CA ILE A 336 71.47 61.54 -11.72
C ILE A 336 71.51 63.06 -11.49
N ASN A 337 70.40 63.68 -11.08
CA ASN A 337 70.32 65.14 -10.95
C ASN A 337 71.00 65.70 -9.70
N ASN A 338 70.89 65.00 -8.56
CA ASN A 338 71.28 65.51 -7.24
C ASN A 338 72.61 64.95 -6.73
N THR A 339 73.19 63.94 -7.39
CA THR A 339 74.50 63.37 -7.03
C THR A 339 75.46 63.40 -8.22
N MET A 340 75.16 62.66 -9.29
CA MET A 340 76.11 62.49 -10.40
C MET A 340 76.43 63.80 -11.13
N LYS A 341 75.41 64.64 -11.36
CA LYS A 341 75.55 65.95 -12.03
C LYS A 341 76.36 66.99 -11.22
N PRO A 342 76.11 67.22 -9.92
CA PRO A 342 76.96 68.12 -9.12
C PRO A 342 78.37 67.57 -8.89
N ASP A 343 78.57 66.26 -8.72
CA ASP A 343 79.92 65.68 -8.58
C ASP A 343 80.79 65.93 -9.82
N LEU A 344 80.23 65.71 -11.03
CA LEU A 344 80.92 66.01 -12.30
C LEU A 344 81.25 67.50 -12.45
N LEU A 345 80.32 68.40 -12.06
CA LEU A 345 80.57 69.84 -12.06
C LEU A 345 81.68 70.23 -11.07
N MET A 346 81.74 69.61 -9.90
CA MET A 346 82.78 69.86 -8.90
C MET A 346 84.15 69.35 -9.35
N GLN A 347 84.22 68.18 -10.00
CA GLN A 347 85.46 67.67 -10.61
C GLN A 347 86.01 68.63 -11.67
N ILE A 348 85.17 69.04 -12.62
CA ILE A 348 85.54 70.00 -13.68
C ILE A 348 86.01 71.34 -13.09
N GLN A 349 85.33 71.85 -12.05
CA GLN A 349 85.78 73.08 -11.35
C GLN A 349 87.13 72.89 -10.64
N THR A 350 87.40 71.70 -10.09
CA THR A 350 88.64 71.40 -9.37
C THR A 350 89.83 71.29 -10.33
N GLU A 351 89.66 70.62 -11.47
CA GLU A 351 90.69 70.52 -12.52
C GLU A 351 91.01 71.89 -13.14
N LEU A 352 89.99 72.70 -13.45
CA LEU A 352 90.17 74.07 -13.93
C LEU A 352 90.95 74.94 -12.91
N LYS A 353 90.63 74.81 -11.62
CA LYS A 353 91.31 75.56 -10.57
C LYS A 353 92.75 75.12 -10.36
N HIS A 354 93.03 73.82 -10.41
CA HIS A 354 94.40 73.29 -10.34
C HIS A 354 95.24 73.77 -11.54
N SER A 355 94.64 73.79 -12.74
CA SER A 355 95.27 74.26 -13.97
C SER A 355 95.62 75.75 -13.94
N LEU A 356 94.76 76.57 -13.31
CA LEU A 356 95.01 78.01 -13.12
C LEU A 356 96.19 78.27 -12.19
N ASN A 357 96.24 77.62 -11.02
CA ASN A 357 97.32 77.80 -10.04
C ASN A 357 98.71 77.47 -10.63
N LEU A 358 98.84 76.36 -11.37
CA LEU A 358 100.10 75.98 -12.02
C LEU A 358 100.62 77.05 -13.00
N LEU A 359 99.69 77.76 -13.66
CA LEU A 359 100.00 78.81 -14.64
C LEU A 359 100.37 80.14 -13.96
N GLU A 360 99.94 80.34 -12.71
CA GLU A 360 100.29 81.49 -11.86
C GLU A 360 101.71 81.31 -11.27
N ASP A 361 102.04 80.11 -10.78
CA ASP A 361 103.38 79.75 -10.30
C ASP A 361 104.44 79.81 -11.42
N GLU A 362 104.17 79.23 -12.61
CA GLU A 362 105.08 79.28 -13.77
C GLU A 362 105.38 80.71 -14.24
N LEU A 363 104.47 81.67 -14.01
CA LEU A 363 104.68 83.08 -14.36
C LEU A 363 105.59 83.78 -13.34
N SER A 364 105.42 83.44 -12.06
CA SER A 364 106.20 84.00 -10.94
C SER A 364 107.68 83.64 -11.06
N GLU A 365 107.98 82.36 -11.28
CA GLU A 365 109.35 81.83 -11.33
C GLU A 365 110.18 82.46 -12.46
N LYS A 366 109.60 82.53 -13.68
CA LYS A 366 110.24 83.10 -14.87
C LYS A 366 110.47 84.62 -14.81
N ILE A 367 109.80 85.32 -13.91
CA ILE A 367 110.05 86.75 -13.65
C ILE A 367 111.25 86.91 -12.71
N TYR A 368 111.43 86.00 -11.73
CA TYR A 368 112.50 86.06 -10.75
C TYR A 368 113.89 85.82 -11.39
N GLU A 369 114.06 84.70 -12.10
CA GLU A 369 115.32 84.33 -12.78
C GLU A 369 115.85 85.47 -13.69
N ARG A 370 114.96 86.02 -14.53
CA ARG A 370 115.33 86.95 -15.61
C ARG A 370 115.66 88.37 -15.16
N LEU A 371 115.13 88.83 -14.02
CA LEU A 371 115.32 90.21 -13.56
C LEU A 371 116.39 90.34 -12.46
N TYR A 372 116.52 89.35 -11.58
CA TYR A 372 117.35 89.48 -10.39
C TYR A 372 118.74 88.84 -10.53
N GLU A 373 118.81 87.63 -11.09
CA GLU A 373 120.03 86.80 -11.02
C GLU A 373 121.08 87.20 -12.07
N GLN A 374 120.67 87.34 -13.33
CA GLN A 374 121.55 87.74 -14.44
C GLN A 374 122.19 89.14 -14.24
N LEU A 375 121.51 90.01 -13.51
CA LEU A 375 121.98 91.37 -13.18
C LEU A 375 123.09 91.34 -12.11
N PHE A 376 123.13 90.31 -11.26
CA PHE A 376 124.12 90.15 -10.20
C PHE A 376 125.42 89.49 -10.72
N GLU A 377 125.33 88.42 -11.51
CA GLU A 377 126.51 87.72 -12.06
C GLU A 377 127.40 88.63 -12.94
N HIS A 378 126.79 89.49 -13.76
CA HIS A 378 127.52 90.41 -14.64
C HIS A 378 128.36 91.45 -13.88
N LEU A 379 127.99 91.81 -12.65
CA LEU A 379 128.78 92.72 -11.82
C LEU A 379 129.93 92.02 -11.09
N PHE A 380 129.75 90.77 -10.69
CA PHE A 380 130.76 90.03 -9.91
C PHE A 380 131.96 89.59 -10.75
N ASN A 381 131.71 89.05 -11.96
CA ASN A 381 132.76 88.48 -12.82
C ASN A 381 133.71 89.51 -13.46
N ALA A 382 133.49 90.81 -13.28
CA ALA A 382 134.25 91.85 -13.95
C ALA A 382 135.60 92.23 -13.29
N LEU A 383 135.93 91.72 -12.09
CA LEU A 383 136.87 92.40 -11.19
C LEU A 383 138.00 91.60 -10.51
N TYR A 384 138.12 90.26 -10.59
CA TYR A 384 139.20 89.55 -9.87
C TYR A 384 139.68 88.20 -10.45
N VAL A 385 141.00 87.94 -10.43
CA VAL A 385 141.68 86.70 -10.88
C VAL A 385 142.97 86.44 -10.02
N PRO A 386 143.34 85.18 -9.67
CA PRO A 386 144.50 84.83 -8.81
C PRO A 386 145.68 84.09 -9.53
N GLU A 387 146.73 83.71 -8.78
CA GLU A 387 147.90 82.91 -9.22
C GLU A 387 148.12 81.61 -8.38
N PRO A 388 148.91 80.59 -8.84
CA PRO A 388 148.87 79.22 -8.30
C PRO A 388 150.17 78.60 -7.72
N GLU A 389 149.96 77.59 -6.85
CA GLU A 389 150.71 76.34 -6.49
C GLU A 389 152.22 76.17 -6.84
N SER A 390 153.10 75.57 -6.01
CA SER A 390 153.03 74.25 -5.31
C SER A 390 154.30 74.07 -4.39
N GLU A 391 154.64 73.00 -3.63
CA GLU A 391 154.06 71.67 -3.28
C GLU A 391 154.74 71.04 -2.01
N LYS A 392 154.26 69.85 -1.56
CA LYS A 392 154.92 68.74 -0.77
C LYS A 392 156.00 69.01 0.31
N PHE A 393 155.70 68.66 1.57
CA PHE A 393 156.26 67.47 2.29
C PHE A 393 155.57 67.22 3.66
N ILE A 394 155.80 66.05 4.29
CA ILE A 394 155.36 65.70 5.66
C ILE A 394 156.51 64.94 6.38
N PRO A 395 156.76 65.22 7.67
CA PRO A 395 156.93 64.12 8.63
C PRO A 395 156.31 64.40 10.02
N LEU A 396 156.18 63.38 10.87
CA LEU A 396 155.84 63.54 12.29
C LEU A 396 157.08 63.85 13.13
N ILE A 397 156.96 64.82 14.05
CA ILE A 397 157.00 64.63 15.52
C ILE A 397 156.18 65.77 16.15
#